data_AF-L7UMA2-F1
#
_entry.id   AF-L7UMA2-F1
#
_cell.length_a   1.000
_cell.length_b   1.000
_cell.length_c   1.000
_cell.angle_alpha   90.00
_cell.angle_beta   90.00
_cell.angle_gamma   90.00
#
_symmetry.space_group_name_H-M   'P 1'
#
loop_
_entity.id
_entity.type
_entity.pdbx_description
1 polymer ?
#
loop_
_entity_poly.entity_id
_entity_poly.type
_entity_poly.pdbx_seq_one_letter_code
_entity_poly.pdbx_strand_id
1 'polypeptide(L)'
;MTRYDGSTLRLWKTLICFLRVLMTQVLYLAPLFWFMELSQNIAWHWMNDDWGWHYPTSPYHWFSFASMILWAGCVGLLWTLHYFFFYPRKVKVWTRVAIGTVVCWLGEWFGGYLAANVFDYPLQVWPGSPLIYVHYAALFFWVSNVIVYHLVTVNVVDLTPTYDAPPEPGAARAQVVA
;
A
#
# COMPACT_ATOMS: atom_id res chain seq x y z
N MET A 1 -32.79 21.14 18.44
CA MET A 1 -31.94 21.66 17.34
C MET A 1 -30.49 21.40 17.70
N THR A 2 -29.94 20.30 17.23
CA THR A 2 -28.54 19.90 17.46
C THR A 2 -27.65 20.78 16.59
N ARG A 3 -26.86 21.68 17.20
CA ARG A 3 -25.81 22.43 16.50
C ARG A 3 -24.83 21.41 15.92
N TYR A 4 -24.88 21.19 14.61
CA TYR A 4 -23.79 20.54 13.91
C TYR A 4 -22.57 21.46 14.01
N ASP A 5 -21.62 21.09 14.87
CA ASP A 5 -20.34 21.76 14.97
C ASP A 5 -19.60 21.62 13.63
N GLY A 6 -19.07 22.73 13.11
CA GLY A 6 -18.33 22.76 11.84
C GLY A 6 -17.09 21.84 11.86
N SER A 7 -16.64 21.43 13.04
CA SER A 7 -15.58 20.44 13.24
C SER A 7 -15.97 19.05 12.70
N THR A 8 -17.18 18.58 13.01
CA THR A 8 -17.71 17.28 12.58
C THR A 8 -17.88 17.22 11.07
N LEU A 9 -18.40 18.28 10.45
CA LEU A 9 -18.56 18.36 8.99
C LEU A 9 -17.20 18.34 8.26
N ARG A 10 -16.17 18.98 8.83
CA ARG A 10 -14.82 18.97 8.27
C ARG A 10 -14.20 17.57 8.34
N LEU A 11 -14.31 16.89 9.48
CA LEU A 11 -13.84 15.52 9.66
C LEU A 11 -14.47 14.55 8.66
N TRP A 12 -15.79 14.61 8.48
CA TRP A 12 -16.49 13.75 7.51
C TRP A 12 -16.01 13.98 6.08
N LYS A 13 -15.82 15.25 5.67
CA LYS A 13 -15.30 15.56 4.33
C LYS A 13 -13.90 14.99 4.12
N THR A 14 -13.01 15.13 5.11
CA THR A 14 -11.65 14.59 5.07
C THR A 14 -11.66 13.06 4.98
N LEU A 15 -12.48 12.40 5.79
CA LEU A 15 -12.61 10.94 5.77
C LEU A 15 -13.17 10.43 4.45
N ILE A 16 -14.21 11.08 3.91
CA ILE A 16 -14.78 10.70 2.61
C ILE A 16 -13.74 10.86 1.50
N CYS A 17 -12.96 11.94 1.50
CA CYS A 17 -11.89 12.12 0.52
C CYS A 17 -10.83 11.01 0.64
N PHE A 18 -10.36 10.75 1.86
CA PHE A 18 -9.40 9.68 2.15
C PHE A 18 -9.89 8.33 1.63
N LEU A 19 -11.12 7.95 1.95
CA LEU A 19 -11.71 6.67 1.55
C LEU A 19 -11.92 6.59 0.04
N ARG A 20 -12.34 7.69 -0.60
CA ARG A 20 -12.52 7.72 -2.06
C ARG A 20 -11.20 7.47 -2.77
N VAL A 21 -10.14 8.20 -2.38
CA VAL A 21 -8.80 8.04 -2.96
C VAL A 21 -8.27 6.65 -2.68
N LEU A 22 -8.43 6.13 -1.46
CA LEU A 22 -8.04 4.78 -1.11
C LEU A 22 -8.73 3.74 -1.99
N MET A 23 -10.05 3.82 -2.15
CA MET A 23 -10.80 2.88 -2.99
C MET A 23 -10.33 2.93 -4.44
N THR A 24 -10.12 4.13 -5.00
CA THR A 24 -9.58 4.29 -6.34
C THR A 24 -8.20 3.63 -6.44
N GLN A 25 -7.29 3.92 -5.50
CA GLN A 25 -5.96 3.31 -5.49
C GLN A 25 -6.03 1.79 -5.38
N VAL A 26 -6.87 1.23 -4.51
CA VAL A 26 -7.02 -0.22 -4.36
C VAL A 26 -7.49 -0.86 -5.67
N LEU A 27 -8.50 -0.28 -6.33
CA LEU A 27 -9.05 -0.82 -7.57
C LEU A 27 -8.06 -0.85 -8.73
N TYR A 28 -7.11 0.08 -8.79
CA TYR A 28 -6.11 0.14 -9.86
C TYR A 28 -4.78 -0.51 -9.49
N LEU A 29 -4.29 -0.26 -8.27
CA LEU A 29 -2.94 -0.65 -7.85
C LEU A 29 -2.88 -2.07 -7.31
N ALA A 30 -3.93 -2.57 -6.66
CA ALA A 30 -3.90 -3.95 -6.16
C ALA A 30 -3.79 -4.96 -7.33
N PRO A 31 -4.56 -4.84 -8.43
CA PRO A 31 -4.35 -5.69 -9.61
C PRO A 31 -2.97 -5.48 -10.25
N LEU A 32 -2.49 -4.23 -10.33
CA LEU A 32 -1.16 -3.94 -10.88
C LEU A 32 -0.06 -4.64 -10.08
N PHE A 33 -0.09 -4.53 -8.75
CA PHE A 33 0.90 -5.18 -7.89
C PHE A 33 0.76 -6.70 -7.89
N TRP A 34 -0.45 -7.22 -8.01
CA TRP A 34 -0.66 -8.65 -8.21
C TRP A 34 -0.02 -9.15 -9.51
N PHE A 35 -0.12 -8.41 -10.61
CA PHE A 35 0.61 -8.73 -11.85
C PHE A 35 2.12 -8.59 -11.71
N MET A 36 2.59 -7.64 -10.90
CA MET A 36 4.01 -7.51 -10.58
C MET A 36 4.50 -8.71 -9.75
N GLU A 37 3.77 -9.16 -8.75
CA GLU A 37 4.05 -10.37 -7.96
C GLU A 37 4.20 -11.58 -8.88
N LEU A 38 3.25 -11.78 -9.78
CA LEU A 38 3.30 -12.84 -10.79
C LEU A 38 4.58 -12.77 -11.62
N SER A 39 4.93 -11.57 -12.12
CA SER A 39 6.14 -11.35 -12.91
C SER A 39 7.42 -11.57 -12.10
N GLN A 40 7.43 -11.14 -10.84
CA GLN A 40 8.54 -11.32 -9.90
C GLN A 40 8.73 -12.80 -9.57
N ASN A 41 7.65 -13.57 -9.40
CA ASN A 41 7.73 -14.98 -9.09
C ASN A 41 8.24 -15.80 -10.30
N ILE A 42 7.84 -15.43 -11.52
CA ILE A 42 8.39 -16.01 -12.76
C ILE A 42 9.88 -15.68 -12.89
N ALA A 43 10.28 -14.43 -12.66
CA ALA A 43 11.68 -14.03 -12.72
C ALA A 43 12.53 -14.76 -11.67
N TRP A 44 12.00 -14.95 -10.46
CA TRP A 44 12.66 -15.71 -9.40
C TRP A 44 12.86 -17.18 -9.79
N HIS A 45 11.84 -17.80 -10.37
CA HIS A 45 11.91 -19.18 -10.86
C HIS A 45 12.99 -19.38 -11.91
N TRP A 46 13.13 -18.47 -12.87
CA TRP A 46 14.19 -18.55 -13.88
C TRP A 46 15.61 -18.41 -13.31
N MET A 47 15.76 -17.78 -12.14
CA MET A 47 17.07 -17.57 -11.51
C MET A 47 17.45 -18.64 -10.49
N ASN A 48 16.46 -19.32 -9.89
CA ASN A 48 16.67 -20.18 -8.73
C ASN A 48 16.08 -21.59 -8.87
N ASP A 49 15.46 -21.91 -10.01
CA ASP A 49 14.77 -23.19 -10.31
C ASP A 49 13.62 -23.56 -9.34
N ASP A 50 13.19 -22.63 -8.47
CA ASP A 50 12.04 -22.76 -7.56
C ASP A 50 11.29 -21.42 -7.48
N TRP A 51 10.04 -21.42 -7.02
CA TRP A 51 9.22 -20.23 -6.89
C TRP A 51 9.56 -19.46 -5.60
N GLY A 52 9.57 -18.13 -5.69
CA GLY A 52 9.76 -17.26 -4.54
C GLY A 52 8.58 -17.34 -3.60
N TRP A 53 7.36 -17.32 -4.14
CA TRP A 53 6.12 -17.50 -3.37
C TRP A 53 5.42 -18.80 -3.75
N HIS A 54 5.12 -19.59 -2.72
CA HIS A 54 4.23 -20.74 -2.76
C HIS A 54 2.93 -20.41 -2.04
N TYR A 55 1.80 -20.67 -2.70
CA TYR A 55 0.44 -20.45 -2.20
C TYR A 55 -0.23 -21.81 -1.98
N PRO A 56 -0.26 -22.33 -0.73
CA PRO A 56 -0.68 -23.72 -0.47
C PRO A 56 -2.11 -24.04 -0.89
N THR A 57 -3.00 -23.05 -0.80
CA THR A 57 -4.43 -23.20 -1.11
C THR A 57 -4.76 -22.91 -2.57
N SER A 58 -3.80 -22.43 -3.36
CA SER A 58 -4.00 -22.20 -4.78
C SER A 58 -3.81 -23.50 -5.57
N PRO A 59 -4.69 -23.82 -6.55
CA PRO A 59 -4.49 -24.98 -7.42
C PRO A 59 -3.25 -24.86 -8.31
N TYR A 60 -2.70 -23.66 -8.45
CA TYR A 60 -1.50 -23.41 -9.23
C TYR A 60 -0.23 -23.44 -8.37
N HIS A 61 -0.34 -23.30 -7.05
CA HIS A 61 0.77 -23.24 -6.07
C HIS A 61 1.76 -22.09 -6.23
N TRP A 62 2.02 -21.55 -7.42
CA TRP A 62 2.98 -20.46 -7.67
C TRP A 62 2.32 -19.10 -7.95
N PHE A 63 0.99 -19.04 -7.99
CA PHE A 63 0.26 -17.78 -7.94
C PHE A 63 -1.10 -17.98 -7.28
N SER A 64 -1.73 -16.93 -6.76
CA SER A 64 -3.06 -17.02 -6.18
C SER A 64 -3.84 -15.72 -6.38
N PHE A 65 -5.09 -15.81 -6.82
CA PHE A 65 -5.97 -14.63 -6.79
C PHE A 65 -6.29 -14.17 -5.37
N ALA A 66 -6.17 -15.04 -4.36
CA ALA A 66 -6.40 -14.68 -2.97
C ALA A 66 -5.33 -13.70 -2.43
N SER A 67 -4.12 -13.68 -3.00
CA SER A 67 -3.08 -12.71 -2.62
C SER A 67 -3.47 -11.27 -2.97
N MET A 68 -4.48 -11.06 -3.82
CA MET A 68 -5.01 -9.73 -4.12
C MET A 68 -5.55 -9.01 -2.88
N ILE A 69 -6.02 -9.74 -1.86
CA ILE A 69 -6.43 -9.17 -0.57
C ILE A 69 -5.20 -8.58 0.16
N LEU A 70 -4.05 -9.26 0.13
CA LEU A 70 -2.80 -8.76 0.71
C LEU A 70 -2.34 -7.50 -0.04
N TRP A 71 -2.46 -7.47 -1.36
CA TRP A 71 -2.14 -6.28 -2.16
C TRP A 71 -3.06 -5.10 -1.87
N ALA A 72 -4.37 -5.33 -1.72
CA ALA A 72 -5.30 -4.29 -1.29
C ALA A 72 -4.93 -3.74 0.10
N GLY A 73 -4.58 -4.62 1.04
CA GLY A 73 -4.06 -4.24 2.36
C GLY A 73 -2.77 -3.43 2.28
N CYS A 74 -1.83 -3.82 1.41
CA CYS A 74 -0.58 -3.11 1.17
C CYS A 74 -0.81 -1.70 0.61
N VAL A 75 -1.69 -1.54 -0.39
CA VAL A 75 -2.08 -0.22 -0.92
C VAL A 75 -2.69 0.63 0.19
N GLY A 76 -3.55 0.06 1.02
CA GLY A 76 -4.11 0.74 2.19
C GLY A 76 -3.06 1.19 3.19
N LEU A 77 -2.07 0.34 3.47
CA LEU A 77 -0.95 0.65 4.37
C LEU A 77 -0.09 1.80 3.81
N LEU A 78 0.28 1.74 2.52
CA LEU A 78 1.06 2.78 1.86
C LEU A 78 0.31 4.11 1.79
N TRP A 79 -1.00 4.08 1.49
CA TRP A 79 -1.83 5.28 1.48
C TRP A 79 -1.98 5.90 2.86
N THR A 80 -2.20 5.07 3.89
CA THR A 80 -2.27 5.52 5.29
C THR A 80 -0.96 6.16 5.72
N LEU A 81 0.17 5.52 5.40
CA LEU A 81 1.49 6.03 5.71
C LEU A 81 1.78 7.33 4.93
N HIS A 82 1.36 7.42 3.67
CA HIS A 82 1.44 8.64 2.88
C HIS A 82 0.66 9.77 3.55
N TYR A 83 -0.62 9.55 3.80
CA TYR A 83 -1.57 10.57 4.25
C TYR A 83 -1.28 11.08 5.66
N PHE A 84 -1.01 10.17 6.61
CA PHE A 84 -0.85 10.53 8.02
C PHE A 84 0.60 10.78 8.45
N PHE A 85 1.58 10.25 7.71
CA PHE A 85 2.97 10.34 8.12
C PHE A 85 3.85 11.10 7.12
N PHE A 86 3.92 10.67 5.87
CA PHE A 86 4.85 11.24 4.88
C PHE A 86 4.47 12.64 4.43
N TYR A 87 3.19 12.87 4.12
CA TYR A 87 2.68 14.14 3.62
C TYR A 87 2.78 15.24 4.67
N PRO A 88 2.29 15.07 5.92
CA PRO A 88 2.37 16.14 6.93
C PRO A 88 3.81 16.50 7.32
N ARG A 89 4.73 15.52 7.27
CA ARG A 89 6.14 15.71 7.62
C ARG A 89 7.04 16.06 6.44
N LYS A 90 6.48 16.20 5.23
CA LYS A 90 7.23 16.50 3.99
C LYS A 90 8.46 15.59 3.81
N VAL A 91 8.31 14.29 4.11
CA VAL A 91 9.40 13.31 4.05
C VAL A 91 9.94 13.22 2.62
N LYS A 92 11.26 13.09 2.43
CA LYS A 92 11.88 12.98 1.09
C LYS A 92 11.55 11.64 0.42
N VAL A 93 11.46 11.62 -0.91
CA VAL A 93 11.03 10.43 -1.69
C VAL A 93 11.83 9.17 -1.33
N TRP A 94 13.16 9.21 -1.37
CA TRP A 94 13.98 8.03 -1.05
C TRP A 94 13.81 7.54 0.40
N THR A 95 13.54 8.45 1.33
CA THR A 95 13.19 8.07 2.72
C THR A 95 11.82 7.40 2.78
N ARG A 96 10.84 7.88 2.01
CA ARG A 96 9.52 7.21 1.88
C ARG A 96 9.66 5.82 1.29
N VAL A 97 10.49 5.68 0.25
CA VAL A 97 10.79 4.39 -0.38
C VAL A 97 11.38 3.43 0.66
N ALA A 98 12.43 3.84 1.38
CA ALA A 98 13.06 2.99 2.39
C ALA A 98 12.07 2.57 3.49
N ILE A 99 11.29 3.50 4.04
CA ILE A 99 10.31 3.20 5.09
C ILE A 99 9.20 2.28 4.53
N GLY A 100 8.64 2.62 3.37
CA GLY A 100 7.58 1.84 2.72
C GLY A 100 8.02 0.42 2.43
N THR A 101 9.24 0.23 1.92
CA THR A 101 9.83 -1.09 1.68
C THR A 101 9.89 -1.92 2.95
N VAL A 102 10.45 -1.37 4.04
CA VAL A 102 10.59 -2.11 5.30
C VAL A 102 9.21 -2.41 5.90
N VAL A 103 8.30 -1.44 5.89
CA VAL A 103 6.94 -1.60 6.43
C VAL A 103 6.14 -2.64 5.67
N CYS A 104 6.19 -2.63 4.33
CA CYS A 104 5.49 -3.62 3.53
C CYS A 104 6.11 -5.02 3.64
N TRP A 105 7.43 -5.12 3.69
CA TRP A 105 8.14 -6.38 3.93
C TRP A 105 7.78 -6.99 5.29
N LEU A 106 7.72 -6.17 6.35
CA LEU A 106 7.23 -6.61 7.66
C LEU A 106 5.75 -6.99 7.61
N GLY A 107 4.95 -6.22 6.87
CA GLY A 107 3.52 -6.47 6.67
C GLY A 107 3.24 -7.78 5.96
N GLU A 108 4.07 -8.16 4.99
CA GLU A 108 4.01 -9.45 4.31
C GLU A 108 4.26 -10.61 5.27
N TRP A 109 5.35 -10.52 6.05
CA TRP A 109 5.64 -11.53 7.07
C TRP A 109 4.51 -11.64 8.09
N PHE A 110 4.03 -10.50 8.60
CA PHE A 110 2.95 -10.46 9.58
C PHE A 110 1.63 -10.99 9.01
N GLY A 111 1.32 -10.69 7.74
CA GLY A 111 0.15 -11.21 7.04
C GLY A 111 0.20 -12.73 6.88
N GLY A 112 1.36 -13.29 6.51
CA GLY A 112 1.57 -14.73 6.45
C GLY A 112 1.48 -15.41 7.82
N TYR A 113 2.07 -14.81 8.86
CA TYR A 113 1.97 -15.29 10.24
C TYR A 113 0.53 -15.28 10.76
N LEU A 114 -0.20 -14.17 10.59
CA LEU A 114 -1.61 -14.09 10.99
C LEU A 114 -2.46 -15.11 10.25
N ALA A 115 -2.25 -15.29 8.94
CA ALA A 115 -3.00 -16.26 8.17
C ALA A 115 -2.79 -17.68 8.71
N ALA A 116 -1.54 -18.05 8.98
CA ALA A 116 -1.21 -19.36 9.52
C ALA A 116 -1.86 -19.63 10.89
N ASN A 117 -1.98 -18.60 11.74
CA ASN A 117 -2.55 -18.75 13.08
C ASN A 117 -4.09 -18.58 13.14
N VAL A 118 -4.69 -17.89 12.18
CA VAL A 118 -6.14 -17.61 12.17
C VAL A 118 -6.91 -18.57 11.26
N PHE A 119 -6.30 -18.98 10.15
CA PHE A 119 -6.94 -19.85 9.16
C PHE A 119 -6.38 -21.28 9.16
N ASP A 120 -5.44 -21.61 10.05
CA ASP A 120 -4.71 -22.87 10.12
C ASP A 120 -3.91 -23.22 8.84
N TYR A 121 -3.73 -22.26 7.93
CA TYR A 121 -2.87 -22.37 6.76
C TYR A 121 -2.23 -21.02 6.40
N PRO A 122 -0.97 -20.98 5.93
CA PRO A 122 -0.37 -19.74 5.50
C PRO A 122 -0.93 -19.30 4.15
N LEU A 123 -1.16 -17.99 3.99
CA LEU A 123 -1.55 -17.41 2.70
C LEU A 123 -0.47 -17.60 1.64
N GLN A 124 0.79 -17.51 2.06
CA GLN A 124 1.96 -17.64 1.22
C GLN A 124 3.14 -18.14 2.05
N VAL A 125 4.06 -18.83 1.38
CA VAL A 125 5.30 -19.36 1.95
C VAL A 125 6.43 -19.05 0.97
N TRP A 126 7.59 -18.67 1.50
CA TRP A 126 8.84 -18.61 0.76
C TRP A 126 9.66 -19.87 1.02
N PRO A 127 9.79 -20.78 0.04
CA PRO A 127 10.63 -21.97 0.19
C PRO A 127 12.07 -21.59 0.54
N GLY A 128 12.67 -22.35 1.46
CA GLY A 128 14.05 -22.14 1.88
C GLY A 128 14.29 -20.87 2.71
N SER A 129 13.26 -20.06 2.97
CA SER A 129 13.42 -18.87 3.81
C SER A 129 13.41 -19.22 5.30
N PRO A 130 14.36 -18.70 6.10
CA PRO A 130 14.34 -18.86 7.55
C PRO A 130 13.14 -18.16 8.21
N LEU A 131 12.50 -17.21 7.51
CA LEU A 131 11.35 -16.45 8.01
C LEU A 131 10.00 -17.05 7.57
N ILE A 132 10.03 -18.09 6.73
CA ILE A 132 8.88 -18.88 6.24
C ILE A 132 7.92 -18.08 5.35
N TYR A 133 7.40 -16.93 5.80
CA TYR A 133 6.35 -16.18 5.11
C TYR A 133 6.86 -15.10 4.15
N VAL A 134 8.12 -14.71 4.31
CA VAL A 134 8.84 -13.76 3.46
C VAL A 134 10.32 -14.14 3.44
N HIS A 135 11.13 -13.55 2.58
CA HIS A 135 12.58 -13.67 2.59
C HIS A 135 13.24 -12.31 2.43
N TYR A 136 14.53 -12.20 2.76
CA TYR A 136 15.26 -10.93 2.63
C TYR A 136 15.37 -10.44 1.19
N ALA A 137 15.45 -11.35 0.22
CA ALA A 137 15.44 -10.97 -1.20
C ALA A 137 14.14 -10.28 -1.64
N ALA A 138 13.02 -10.53 -0.93
CA ALA A 138 11.77 -9.82 -1.18
C ALA A 138 11.89 -8.30 -0.93
N LEU A 139 12.89 -7.84 -0.15
CA LEU A 139 13.17 -6.41 -0.01
C LEU A 139 13.44 -5.73 -1.36
N PHE A 140 14.13 -6.42 -2.28
CA PHE A 140 14.37 -5.89 -3.63
C PHE A 140 13.05 -5.70 -4.40
N PHE A 141 12.17 -6.70 -4.33
CA PHE A 141 10.83 -6.63 -4.93
C PHE A 141 9.99 -5.53 -4.29
N TRP A 142 10.04 -5.39 -2.96
CA TRP A 142 9.36 -4.31 -2.25
C TRP A 142 9.87 -2.91 -2.60
N VAL A 143 11.18 -2.73 -2.79
CA VAL A 143 11.72 -1.45 -3.30
C VAL A 143 11.08 -1.14 -4.65
N SER A 144 11.03 -2.12 -5.56
CA SER A 144 10.41 -1.93 -6.89
C SER A 144 8.92 -1.59 -6.79
N ASN A 145 8.16 -2.29 -5.94
CA ASN A 145 6.73 -2.06 -5.75
C ASN A 145 6.45 -0.67 -5.17
N VAL A 146 7.25 -0.23 -4.20
CA VAL A 146 7.09 1.09 -3.58
C VAL A 146 7.50 2.22 -4.54
N ILE A 147 8.53 2.01 -5.38
CA ILE A 147 8.85 2.95 -6.46
C ILE A 147 7.68 3.07 -7.42
N VAL A 148 7.11 1.95 -7.89
CA VAL A 148 5.94 1.95 -8.78
C VAL A 148 4.74 2.63 -8.10
N TYR A 149 4.48 2.33 -6.82
CA TYR A 149 3.47 3.02 -6.04
C TYR A 149 3.64 4.54 -6.12
N HIS A 150 4.85 5.04 -5.83
CA HIS A 150 5.15 6.47 -5.89
C HIS A 150 5.01 7.04 -7.30
N LEU A 151 5.47 6.34 -8.33
CA LEU A 151 5.33 6.78 -9.71
C LEU A 151 3.86 6.97 -10.09
N VAL A 152 3.01 5.98 -9.79
CA VAL A 152 1.61 5.98 -10.21
C VAL A 152 0.73 6.91 -9.36
N THR A 153 1.06 7.11 -8.07
CA THR A 153 0.22 7.89 -7.14
C THR A 153 0.71 9.29 -6.83
N VAL A 154 2.00 9.59 -7.08
CA VAL A 154 2.61 10.88 -6.73
C VAL A 154 3.16 11.62 -7.95
N ASN A 155 3.63 10.92 -9.00
CA ASN A 155 4.31 11.56 -10.13
C ASN A 155 3.51 11.55 -11.47
N VAL A 156 2.75 10.50 -11.76
CA VAL A 156 2.02 10.36 -13.06
C VAL A 156 0.56 10.79 -12.95
N VAL A 157 -0.06 10.48 -11.81
CA VAL A 157 -1.35 11.02 -11.44
C VAL A 157 -1.12 11.68 -10.10
N ASP A 158 -1.07 13.01 -10.07
CA ASP A 158 -1.13 13.74 -8.81
C ASP A 158 -2.54 13.54 -8.22
N LEU A 159 -2.75 12.37 -7.59
CA LEU A 159 -3.95 12.03 -6.83
C LEU A 159 -3.97 12.74 -5.48
N THR A 160 -3.02 13.65 -5.24
CA THR A 160 -3.09 14.67 -4.20
C THR A 160 -3.55 15.98 -4.85
N PRO A 161 -4.87 16.25 -4.93
CA PRO A 161 -5.36 17.54 -5.39
C PRO A 161 -4.67 18.67 -4.63
N THR A 162 -4.29 19.73 -5.34
CA THR A 162 -4.04 21.05 -4.75
C THR A 162 -5.26 21.61 -3.99
N TYR A 163 -6.43 20.99 -4.15
CA TYR A 163 -7.65 21.23 -3.36
C TYR A 163 -7.68 20.50 -1.99
N ASP A 164 -6.80 19.52 -1.75
CA ASP A 164 -6.80 18.69 -0.53
C ASP A 164 -5.90 19.23 0.59
N ALA A 165 -5.27 20.40 0.39
CA ALA A 165 -4.74 21.15 1.51
C ALA A 165 -5.93 21.56 2.41
N PRO A 166 -5.89 21.30 3.73
CA PRO A 166 -6.80 21.98 4.64
C PRO A 166 -6.68 23.48 4.33
N PRO A 167 -7.79 24.23 4.16
CA PRO A 167 -7.72 25.64 3.80
C PRO A 167 -6.76 26.30 4.77
N GLU A 168 -5.70 26.93 4.25
CA GLU A 168 -4.74 27.63 5.08
C GLU A 168 -5.53 28.56 6.01
N PRO A 169 -5.26 28.55 7.33
CA PRO A 169 -5.87 29.49 8.25
C PRO A 169 -5.38 30.91 7.90
N GLY A 170 -6.01 31.52 6.91
CA GLY A 170 -5.61 32.81 6.34
C GLY A 170 -6.22 33.13 4.97
N ALA A 171 -6.52 32.15 4.12
CA ALA A 171 -6.90 32.41 2.73
C ALA A 171 -8.32 33.03 2.57
N ALA A 172 -9.21 32.85 3.53
CA ALA A 172 -10.57 33.41 3.49
C ALA A 172 -10.63 34.92 3.85
N ARG A 173 -9.53 35.54 4.32
CA ARG A 173 -9.51 36.96 4.69
C ARG A 173 -9.06 37.91 3.56
N ALA A 174 -8.57 37.38 2.45
CA ALA A 174 -8.01 38.21 1.37
C ALA A 174 -9.00 38.55 0.23
N GLN A 175 -10.24 38.03 0.25
CA GLN A 175 -11.21 38.22 -0.84
C GLN A 175 -12.37 39.19 -0.53
N VAL A 176 -12.30 40.00 0.54
CA VAL A 176 -13.34 40.99 0.87
C VAL A 176 -12.80 42.43 0.91
N VAL A 177 -11.68 42.71 0.25
CA VAL A 177 -11.21 44.08 0.03
C VAL A 177 -10.75 44.23 -1.42
N ALA A 178 -11.72 44.43 -2.31
CA ALA A 178 -11.54 45.06 -3.60
C ALA A 178 -12.83 45.84 -3.92
#